data_AF-A0A6N9UFM8-F1
#
_entry.id   AF-A0A6N9UFM8-F1
#
_cell.length_a   1.000
_cell.length_b   1.000
_cell.length_c   1.000
_cell.angle_alpha   90.00
_cell.angle_beta   90.00
_cell.angle_gamma   90.00
#
_symmetry.space_group_name_H-M   'P 1'
#
loop_
_entity.id
_entity.type
_entity.pdbx_description
1 polymer ?
#
loop_
_entity_poly.entity_id
_entity_poly.type
_entity_poly.pdbx_seq_one_letter_code
_entity_poly.pdbx_strand_id
1 'polypeptide(L)'
;DRLQPPSTATASLWTRGALRPMPKGHVMGVPGTAAALSGVLSAEGLARIGRDAELPRTEVGDDVAVGEYVAARLGREVVDRLVEPLLGGVYAGDAYRISLRSAVPQLFEAARTHTSLTEAVRALQGRTATSPPSGPVFMGIEGGIGTLPPAVADSVRARGGEILTRAPVTELRRTASDGWRIV
;
A
#
# COMPACT_ATOMS: atom_id res chain seq x y z
N ASP A 1 -2.67 -9.27 -24.84
CA ASP A 1 -1.85 -8.60 -25.87
C ASP A 1 -1.78 -7.08 -25.68
N ARG A 2 -2.87 -6.40 -25.30
CA ARG A 2 -2.91 -4.93 -25.09
C ARG A 2 -2.41 -4.42 -23.73
N LEU A 3 -1.92 -5.29 -22.85
CA LEU A 3 -1.35 -4.87 -21.57
C LEU A 3 0.01 -4.23 -21.81
N GLN A 4 0.21 -3.04 -21.25
CA GLN A 4 1.45 -2.27 -21.42
C GLN A 4 2.05 -1.95 -20.05
N PRO A 5 3.37 -2.12 -19.85
CA PRO A 5 4.01 -1.59 -18.66
C PRO A 5 3.92 -0.06 -18.66
N PRO A 6 3.93 0.59 -17.48
CA PRO A 6 4.04 2.04 -17.41
C PRO A 6 5.33 2.51 -18.11
N SER A 7 5.28 3.69 -18.73
CA SER A 7 6.50 4.36 -19.20
C SER A 7 7.42 4.65 -18.01
N THR A 8 8.73 4.62 -18.24
CA THR A 8 9.77 4.71 -17.20
C THR A 8 9.83 6.11 -16.56
N ALA A 9 8.86 6.43 -15.71
CA ALA A 9 8.95 7.49 -14.73
C ALA A 9 9.46 6.88 -13.41
N THR A 10 10.63 7.31 -12.97
CA THR A 10 11.13 6.94 -11.65
C THR A 10 10.44 7.77 -10.59
N ALA A 11 9.94 7.12 -9.54
CA ALA A 11 9.36 7.83 -8.40
C ALA A 11 10.41 8.68 -7.67
N SER A 12 9.99 9.86 -7.22
CA SER A 12 10.83 10.79 -6.46
C SER A 12 10.05 11.36 -5.26
N LEU A 13 10.77 11.69 -4.20
CA LEU A 13 10.25 12.30 -2.98
C LEU A 13 10.71 13.76 -2.90
N TRP A 14 9.78 14.69 -2.69
CA TRP A 14 10.13 16.06 -2.33
C TRP A 14 10.36 16.16 -0.83
N THR A 15 11.59 16.43 -0.41
CA THR A 15 11.94 16.54 1.01
C THR A 15 13.05 17.56 1.22
N ARG A 16 12.93 18.39 2.26
CA ARG A 16 13.90 19.44 2.61
C ARG A 16 14.29 20.35 1.44
N GLY A 17 13.28 20.80 0.69
CA GLY A 17 13.47 21.76 -0.41
C GLY A 17 14.16 21.18 -1.65
N ALA A 18 14.27 19.86 -1.78
CA ALA A 18 14.85 19.21 -2.95
C ALA A 18 14.05 17.97 -3.35
N LEU A 19 14.05 17.68 -4.65
CA LEU A 19 13.56 16.42 -5.19
C LEU A 19 14.65 15.36 -5.03
N ARG A 20 14.32 14.23 -4.40
CA ARG A 20 15.25 13.11 -4.21
C ARG A 20 14.68 11.85 -4.85
N PRO A 21 15.52 10.97 -5.42
CA PRO A 21 15.06 9.66 -5.87
C PRO A 21 14.36 8.91 -4.73
N MET A 22 13.33 8.13 -5.06
CA MET A 22 12.69 7.25 -4.08
C MET A 22 13.73 6.31 -3.47
N PRO A 23 13.89 6.29 -2.13
CA PRO A 23 14.82 5.39 -1.48
C PRO A 23 14.49 3.93 -1.79
N LYS A 24 15.52 3.08 -1.86
CA LYS A 24 15.34 1.63 -1.97
C LYS A 24 15.39 1.00 -0.58
N GLY A 25 15.02 -0.28 -0.48
CA GLY A 25 15.16 -1.01 0.79
C GLY A 25 14.09 -0.67 1.83
N HIS A 26 12.88 -0.34 1.38
CA HIS A 26 11.70 -0.22 2.23
C HIS A 26 10.54 -1.11 1.74
N VAL A 27 9.57 -1.38 2.60
CA VAL A 27 8.27 -1.95 2.24
C VAL A 27 7.21 -0.90 2.54
N MET A 28 6.53 -0.37 1.52
CA MET A 28 5.51 0.69 1.65
C MET A 28 5.97 1.87 2.54
N GLY A 29 7.22 2.31 2.38
CA GLY A 29 7.82 3.40 3.14
C GLY A 29 8.46 3.03 4.47
N VAL A 30 8.29 1.80 4.95
CA VAL A 30 8.93 1.34 6.19
C VAL A 30 10.33 0.77 5.87
N PRO A 31 11.42 1.36 6.38
CA PRO A 31 12.78 0.96 6.02
C PRO A 31 13.25 -0.31 6.72
N GLY A 32 14.09 -1.10 6.05
CA GLY A 32 14.79 -2.25 6.65
C GLY A 32 16.09 -1.87 7.37
N THR A 33 16.66 -0.69 7.10
CA THR A 33 17.88 -0.16 7.73
C THR A 33 17.84 1.36 7.78
N ALA A 34 18.60 1.98 8.69
CA ALA A 34 18.73 3.44 8.71
C ALA A 34 19.36 3.98 7.42
N ALA A 35 20.37 3.29 6.88
CA ALA A 35 21.08 3.70 5.66
C ALA A 35 20.14 3.87 4.45
N ALA A 36 19.05 3.10 4.39
CA ALA A 36 18.03 3.22 3.36
C ALA A 36 17.47 4.65 3.25
N LEU A 37 17.40 5.39 4.36
CA LEU A 37 16.80 6.73 4.40
C LEU A 37 17.83 7.86 4.55
N SER A 38 19.10 7.56 4.26
CA SER A 38 20.15 8.58 4.22
C SER A 38 19.80 9.67 3.19
N GLY A 39 19.88 10.93 3.59
CA GLY A 39 19.48 12.08 2.76
C GLY A 39 17.98 12.40 2.77
N VAL A 40 17.11 11.52 3.30
CA VAL A 40 15.68 11.81 3.53
C VAL A 40 15.42 12.25 4.97
N LEU A 41 16.05 11.58 5.93
CA LEU A 41 15.87 11.81 7.36
C LEU A 41 17.03 12.55 8.00
N SER A 42 16.81 13.08 9.21
CA SER A 42 17.82 13.78 9.99
C SER A 42 18.80 12.78 10.60
N ALA A 43 19.95 13.24 11.11
CA ALA A 43 20.85 12.36 11.86
C ALA A 43 20.15 11.71 13.07
N GLU A 44 19.27 12.45 13.74
CA GLU A 44 18.45 11.96 14.85
C GLU A 44 17.45 10.89 14.37
N GLY A 45 16.76 11.13 13.26
CA GLY A 45 15.83 10.17 12.67
C GLY A 45 16.52 8.87 12.26
N LEU A 46 17.72 8.97 11.67
CA LEU A 46 18.54 7.79 11.33
C LEU A 46 18.97 7.02 12.58
N ALA A 47 19.42 7.71 13.63
CA ALA A 47 19.76 7.09 14.91
C ALA A 47 18.53 6.44 15.58
N ARG A 48 17.34 7.04 15.43
CA ARG A 48 16.09 6.48 15.96
C ARG A 48 15.71 5.16 15.31
N ILE A 49 15.96 4.99 14.00
CA ILE A 49 15.79 3.71 13.29
C ILE A 49 16.78 2.66 13.83
N GLY A 50 18.03 3.05 14.08
CA GLY A 50 19.06 2.14 14.58
C GLY A 50 18.71 1.48 15.93
N ARG A 51 17.94 2.18 16.77
CA ARG A 51 17.49 1.69 18.08
C ARG A 51 16.29 0.74 18.03
N ASP A 52 15.72 0.45 16.86
CA ASP A 52 14.55 -0.41 16.74
C ASP A 52 14.78 -1.82 17.31
N ALA A 53 16.00 -2.37 17.19
CA ALA A 53 16.33 -3.69 17.75
C ALA A 53 16.42 -3.71 19.29
N GLU A 54 16.57 -2.55 19.93
CA GLU A 54 16.70 -2.42 21.39
C GLU A 54 15.33 -2.30 22.08
N LEU A 55 14.28 -1.99 21.32
CA LEU A 55 12.94 -1.82 21.87
C LEU A 55 12.28 -3.18 22.15
N PRO A 56 11.52 -3.30 23.26
CA PRO A 56 10.68 -4.48 23.48
C PRO A 56 9.69 -4.62 22.32
N ARG A 57 9.18 -5.83 22.12
CA ARG A 57 8.16 -6.11 21.10
C ARG A 57 6.96 -5.15 21.24
N THR A 58 6.49 -4.61 20.12
CA THR A 58 5.28 -3.78 20.07
C THR A 58 4.14 -4.62 19.53
N GLU A 59 3.10 -4.79 20.33
CA GLU A 59 1.93 -5.56 19.91
C GLU A 59 1.11 -4.78 18.88
N VAL A 60 0.73 -5.46 17.79
CA VAL A 60 -0.16 -4.90 16.75
C VAL A 60 -1.64 -5.20 17.01
N GLY A 61 -1.95 -6.08 17.98
CA GLY A 61 -3.32 -6.51 18.25
C GLY A 61 -4.03 -7.14 17.04
N ASP A 62 -5.34 -6.91 16.95
CA ASP A 62 -6.15 -7.33 15.80
C ASP A 62 -5.94 -6.43 14.57
N ASP A 63 -5.66 -5.14 14.82
CA ASP A 63 -5.27 -4.13 13.84
C ASP A 63 -4.68 -2.90 14.54
N VAL A 64 -3.91 -2.10 13.80
CA VAL A 64 -3.32 -0.83 14.24
C VAL A 64 -3.14 0.11 13.06
N ALA A 65 -3.16 1.42 13.29
CA ALA A 65 -2.82 2.37 12.24
C ALA A 65 -1.34 2.26 11.83
N VAL A 66 -1.05 2.31 10.53
CA VAL A 66 0.34 2.22 10.02
C VAL A 66 1.21 3.31 10.62
N GLY A 67 0.73 4.56 10.62
CA GLY A 67 1.46 5.70 11.15
C GLY A 67 1.77 5.55 12.65
N GLU A 68 0.81 5.08 13.44
CA GLU A 68 1.00 4.86 14.88
C GLU A 68 2.07 3.80 15.15
N TYR A 69 1.96 2.66 14.48
CA TYR A 69 2.91 1.56 14.65
C TYR A 69 4.32 1.95 14.21
N VAL A 70 4.47 2.59 13.05
CA VAL A 70 5.78 3.02 12.55
C VAL A 70 6.37 4.13 13.43
N ALA A 71 5.57 5.08 13.90
CA ALA A 71 6.06 6.14 14.78
C ALA A 71 6.57 5.59 16.12
N ALA A 72 5.87 4.61 16.70
CA ALA A 72 6.29 3.94 17.93
C ALA A 72 7.63 3.21 17.78
N ARG A 73 7.87 2.57 16.62
CA ARG A 73 9.08 1.78 16.36
C ARG A 73 10.25 2.60 15.86
N LEU A 74 10.03 3.44 14.85
CA LEU A 74 11.07 4.09 14.05
C LEU A 74 11.07 5.61 14.15
N GLY A 75 10.07 6.19 14.82
CA GLY A 75 9.93 7.63 15.03
C GLY A 75 9.04 8.31 14.00
N ARG A 76 8.45 9.45 14.39
CA ARG A 76 7.51 10.23 13.57
C ARG A 76 8.12 10.73 12.26
N GLU A 77 9.41 11.08 12.24
CA GLU A 77 10.06 11.58 11.02
C GLU A 77 10.00 10.56 9.86
N VAL A 78 10.04 9.26 10.15
CA VAL A 78 9.87 8.19 9.14
C VAL A 78 8.46 8.23 8.55
N VAL A 79 7.46 8.48 9.40
CA VAL A 79 6.06 8.56 8.98
C VAL A 79 5.87 9.77 8.08
N ASP A 80 6.17 10.96 8.60
CA ASP A 80 5.90 12.23 7.95
C ASP A 80 6.66 12.40 6.61
N ARG A 81 7.87 11.81 6.50
CA ARG A 81 8.74 12.01 5.34
C ARG A 81 8.69 10.90 4.31
N LEU A 82 8.13 9.73 4.64
CA LEU A 82 8.14 8.62 3.71
C LEU A 82 6.84 7.82 3.72
N VAL A 83 6.38 7.36 4.88
CA VAL A 83 5.17 6.52 4.94
C VAL A 83 3.94 7.32 4.51
N GLU A 84 3.74 8.51 5.06
CA GLU A 84 2.57 9.34 4.76
C GLU A 84 2.56 9.80 3.29
N PRO A 85 3.65 10.30 2.69
CA PRO A 85 3.69 10.61 1.25
C PRO A 85 3.38 9.40 0.35
N LEU A 86 3.87 8.20 0.71
CA LEU A 86 3.64 6.98 -0.09
C LEU A 86 2.21 6.47 0.05
N LEU A 87 1.70 6.35 1.28
CA LEU A 87 0.35 5.88 1.54
C LEU A 87 -0.70 6.91 1.11
N GLY A 88 -0.44 8.19 1.32
CA GLY A 88 -1.27 9.29 0.82
C GLY A 88 -1.34 9.28 -0.71
N GLY A 89 -0.24 8.95 -1.40
CA GLY A 89 -0.24 8.79 -2.86
C GLY A 89 -1.10 7.64 -3.38
N VAL A 90 -1.28 6.58 -2.60
CA VAL A 90 -2.07 5.38 -2.99
C VAL A 90 -3.53 5.49 -2.52
N TYR A 91 -3.73 5.88 -1.27
CA TYR A 91 -5.02 5.81 -0.58
C TYR A 91 -5.67 7.19 -0.37
N ALA A 92 -4.97 8.28 -0.67
CA ALA A 92 -5.41 9.66 -0.39
C ALA A 92 -5.87 9.87 1.07
N GLY A 93 -5.25 9.13 2.01
CA GLY A 93 -5.64 9.07 3.41
C GLY A 93 -4.51 9.39 4.38
N ASP A 94 -4.89 9.65 5.62
CA ASP A 94 -3.99 9.87 6.75
C ASP A 94 -3.36 8.55 7.23
N ALA A 95 -2.03 8.48 7.28
CA ALA A 95 -1.30 7.30 7.72
C ALA A 95 -1.67 6.84 9.14
N TYR A 96 -2.11 7.75 10.02
CA TYR A 96 -2.59 7.44 11.38
C TYR A 96 -4.03 6.92 11.41
N ARG A 97 -4.69 6.81 10.25
CA ARG A 97 -6.05 6.24 10.11
C ARG A 97 -6.10 5.05 9.15
N ILE A 98 -5.01 4.75 8.47
CA ILE A 98 -4.90 3.62 7.55
C ILE A 98 -4.56 2.36 8.35
N SER A 99 -5.42 1.35 8.25
CA SER A 99 -5.21 0.01 8.82
C SER A 99 -3.92 -0.62 8.29
N LEU A 100 -3.04 -1.06 9.19
CA LEU A 100 -1.83 -1.81 8.84
C LEU A 100 -2.19 -3.17 8.25
N ARG A 101 -3.21 -3.83 8.80
CA ARG A 101 -3.69 -5.12 8.31
C ARG A 101 -4.24 -5.05 6.88
N SER A 102 -4.99 -4.01 6.54
CA SER A 102 -5.58 -3.85 5.20
C SER A 102 -4.60 -3.29 4.18
N ALA A 103 -3.79 -2.28 4.54
CA ALA A 103 -2.93 -1.59 3.58
C ALA A 103 -1.62 -2.34 3.31
N VAL A 104 -1.05 -3.01 4.32
CA VAL A 104 0.24 -3.70 4.21
C VAL A 104 0.20 -5.06 4.92
N PRO A 105 -0.65 -6.00 4.49
CA PRO A 105 -0.91 -7.27 5.20
C PRO A 105 0.37 -8.08 5.46
N GLN A 106 1.30 -8.10 4.50
CA GLN A 106 2.58 -8.79 4.65
C GLN A 106 3.46 -8.20 5.77
N LEU A 107 3.37 -6.88 6.00
CA LEU A 107 4.08 -6.21 7.09
C LEU A 107 3.37 -6.43 8.42
N PHE A 108 2.03 -6.44 8.43
CA PHE A 108 1.24 -6.82 9.60
C PHE A 108 1.62 -8.21 10.12
N GLU A 109 1.66 -9.22 9.25
CA GLU A 109 2.06 -10.59 9.63
C GLU A 109 3.52 -10.68 10.09
N ALA A 110 4.42 -9.95 9.44
CA ALA A 110 5.82 -9.90 9.84
C ALA A 110 5.99 -9.22 11.21
N ALA A 111 5.25 -8.15 11.48
CA ALA A 111 5.24 -7.45 12.77
C ALA A 111 4.72 -8.33 13.92
N ARG A 112 3.79 -9.25 13.65
CA ARG A 112 3.31 -10.24 14.64
C ARG A 112 4.35 -11.30 15.00
N THR A 113 5.34 -11.51 14.16
CA THR A 113 6.29 -12.62 14.29
C THR A 113 7.71 -12.17 14.66
N HIS A 114 8.05 -10.90 14.45
CA HIS A 114 9.37 -10.34 14.75
C HIS A 114 9.28 -9.29 15.86
N THR A 115 10.31 -9.23 16.70
CA THR A 115 10.40 -8.20 17.76
C THR A 115 10.71 -6.82 17.18
N SER A 116 11.52 -6.77 16.11
CA SER A 116 11.96 -5.55 15.43
C SER A 116 11.20 -5.33 14.12
N LEU A 117 10.78 -4.08 13.87
CA LEU A 117 10.14 -3.70 12.61
C LEU A 117 11.13 -3.69 11.45
N THR A 118 12.36 -3.23 11.66
CA THR A 118 13.40 -3.25 10.63
C THR A 118 13.78 -4.68 10.26
N GLU A 119 13.79 -5.61 11.22
CA GLU A 119 13.98 -7.04 10.97
C GLU A 119 12.83 -7.64 10.15
N ALA A 120 11.58 -7.35 10.53
CA ALA A 120 10.40 -7.76 9.77
C ALA A 120 10.47 -7.31 8.29
N VAL A 121 10.91 -6.07 8.04
CA VAL A 121 11.11 -5.54 6.69
C VAL A 121 12.24 -6.27 5.96
N ARG A 122 13.39 -6.52 6.60
CA ARG A 122 14.50 -7.27 5.98
C ARG A 122 14.10 -8.70 5.63
N ALA A 123 13.32 -9.36 6.48
CA ALA A 123 12.80 -10.70 6.22
C ALA A 123 11.84 -10.72 5.01
N LEU A 124 10.98 -9.70 4.87
CA LEU A 124 10.14 -9.53 3.68
C LEU A 124 10.97 -9.32 2.42
N GLN A 125 11.98 -8.45 2.47
CA GLN A 125 12.88 -8.19 1.34
C GLN A 125 13.67 -9.42 0.91
N GLY A 126 14.15 -10.21 1.87
CA GLY A 126 14.82 -11.47 1.59
C GLY A 126 13.93 -12.45 0.82
N ARG A 127 12.66 -12.59 1.22
CA ARG A 127 11.68 -13.43 0.52
C ARG A 127 11.42 -12.95 -0.91
N THR A 128 11.31 -11.64 -1.13
CA THR A 128 11.16 -11.08 -2.49
C THR A 128 12.41 -11.28 -3.33
N ALA A 129 13.62 -11.23 -2.74
CA ALA A 129 14.86 -11.47 -3.45
C ALA A 129 15.00 -12.94 -3.91
N THR A 130 14.51 -13.90 -3.11
CA THR A 130 14.51 -15.33 -3.47
C THR A 130 13.43 -15.71 -4.49
N SER A 131 12.40 -14.90 -4.64
CA SER A 131 11.31 -15.13 -5.59
C SER A 131 10.85 -13.79 -6.18
N PRO A 132 11.67 -13.21 -7.07
CA PRO A 132 11.33 -11.94 -7.69
C PRO A 132 10.06 -12.10 -8.53
N PRO A 133 9.13 -11.15 -8.49
CA PRO A 133 7.92 -11.20 -9.31
C PRO A 133 8.28 -11.28 -10.79
N SER A 134 7.57 -12.15 -11.52
CA SER A 134 7.74 -12.31 -12.96
C SER A 134 7.01 -11.17 -13.70
N GLY A 135 7.70 -10.05 -13.89
CA GLY A 135 7.22 -8.93 -14.69
C GLY A 135 6.85 -7.67 -13.90
N PRO A 136 6.35 -6.63 -14.59
CA PRO A 136 5.99 -5.36 -13.98
C PRO A 136 4.85 -5.51 -12.96
N VAL A 137 4.98 -4.83 -11.82
CA VAL A 137 3.94 -4.82 -10.76
C VAL A 137 2.68 -4.06 -11.19
N PHE A 138 2.84 -3.08 -12.08
CA PHE A 138 1.74 -2.30 -12.63
C PHE A 138 1.67 -2.50 -14.14
N MET A 139 0.45 -2.62 -14.65
CA MET A 139 0.15 -2.68 -16.07
C MET A 139 -0.97 -1.71 -16.40
N GLY A 140 -0.79 -0.94 -17.47
CA GLY A 140 -1.86 -0.22 -18.13
C GLY A 140 -2.47 -1.05 -19.26
N ILE A 141 -3.43 -0.44 -19.96
CA ILE A 141 -4.02 -0.96 -21.18
C ILE A 141 -3.71 0.04 -22.28
N GLU A 142 -3.24 -0.44 -23.43
CA GLU A 142 -3.10 0.38 -24.63
C GLU A 142 -4.42 1.10 -24.95
N GLY A 143 -4.39 2.42 -25.10
CA GLY A 143 -5.61 3.25 -25.22
C GLY A 143 -6.23 3.69 -23.89
N GLY A 144 -5.63 3.33 -22.76
CA GLY A 144 -5.99 3.80 -21.42
C GLY A 144 -6.90 2.84 -20.65
N ILE A 145 -6.85 2.92 -19.32
CA ILE A 145 -7.66 2.06 -18.42
C ILE A 145 -9.17 2.28 -18.59
N GLY A 146 -9.58 3.45 -19.10
CA GLY A 146 -10.98 3.77 -19.42
C GLY A 146 -11.58 2.91 -20.53
N THR A 147 -10.78 2.10 -21.23
CA THR A 147 -11.27 1.11 -22.19
C THR A 147 -11.81 -0.16 -21.54
N LEU A 148 -11.44 -0.42 -20.28
CA LEU A 148 -11.86 -1.63 -19.57
C LEU A 148 -13.37 -1.64 -19.25
N PRO A 149 -13.99 -0.58 -18.69
CA PRO A 149 -15.42 -0.60 -18.40
C PRO A 149 -16.31 -0.84 -19.64
N PRO A 150 -16.09 -0.18 -20.80
CA PRO A 150 -16.83 -0.52 -22.03
C PRO A 150 -16.64 -1.97 -22.47
N ALA A 151 -15.41 -2.51 -22.45
CA ALA A 151 -15.15 -3.90 -22.83
C ALA A 151 -15.88 -4.91 -21.93
N VAL A 152 -15.95 -4.64 -20.62
CA VAL A 152 -16.73 -5.43 -19.67
C VAL A 152 -18.22 -5.33 -19.99
N ALA A 153 -18.72 -4.12 -20.29
CA ALA A 153 -20.12 -3.90 -20.63
C ALA A 153 -20.53 -4.68 -21.90
N ASP A 154 -19.67 -4.70 -22.92
CA ASP A 154 -19.92 -5.43 -24.15
C ASP A 154 -19.92 -6.95 -23.93
N SER A 155 -19.01 -7.46 -23.07
CA SER A 155 -18.99 -8.87 -22.67
C SER A 155 -20.27 -9.29 -21.93
N VAL A 156 -20.79 -8.43 -21.03
CA VAL A 156 -22.07 -8.66 -20.33
C VAL A 156 -23.22 -8.75 -21.34
N ARG A 157 -23.32 -7.79 -22.27
CA ARG A 157 -24.37 -7.78 -23.31
C ARG A 157 -24.30 -8.98 -24.23
N ALA A 158 -23.09 -9.38 -24.65
CA ALA A 158 -22.88 -10.55 -25.49
C ALA A 158 -23.34 -11.86 -24.82
N ARG A 159 -23.36 -11.90 -23.48
CA ARG A 159 -23.86 -13.03 -22.68
C ARG A 159 -25.34 -12.90 -22.32
N GLY A 160 -26.06 -11.95 -22.93
CA GLY A 160 -27.49 -11.71 -22.68
C GLY A 160 -27.78 -10.90 -21.41
N GLY A 161 -26.76 -10.33 -20.77
CA GLY A 161 -26.95 -9.44 -19.62
C GLY A 161 -27.43 -8.05 -20.04
N GLU A 162 -28.28 -7.45 -19.21
CA GLU A 162 -28.75 -6.07 -19.38
C GLU A 162 -28.00 -5.12 -18.44
N ILE A 163 -27.66 -3.93 -18.95
CA ILE A 163 -27.01 -2.87 -18.16
C ILE A 163 -27.91 -1.65 -18.15
N LEU A 164 -28.55 -1.42 -17.02
CA LEU A 164 -29.41 -0.27 -16.79
C LEU A 164 -28.58 0.87 -16.18
N THR A 165 -28.30 1.90 -16.97
CA THR A 165 -27.67 3.14 -16.47
C THR A 165 -28.73 4.11 -15.98
N ARG A 166 -28.38 4.99 -15.04
CA ARG A 166 -29.32 5.94 -14.40
C ARG A 166 -30.51 5.26 -13.72
N ALA A 167 -30.36 4.00 -13.31
CA ALA A 167 -31.31 3.24 -12.51
C ALA A 167 -30.73 3.00 -11.12
N PRO A 168 -30.74 4.00 -10.21
CA PRO A 168 -30.21 3.84 -8.87
C PRO A 168 -31.03 2.81 -8.09
N VAL A 169 -30.35 1.89 -7.41
CA VAL A 169 -31.00 1.01 -6.42
C VAL A 169 -31.19 1.81 -5.13
N THR A 170 -32.43 1.97 -4.73
CA THR A 170 -32.85 2.72 -3.54
C THR A 170 -33.28 1.82 -2.40
N GLU A 171 -33.74 0.60 -2.71
CA GLU A 171 -34.19 -0.35 -1.71
C GLU A 171 -33.93 -1.80 -2.12
N LEU A 172 -33.75 -2.66 -1.11
CA LEU A 172 -33.69 -4.10 -1.26
C LEU A 172 -34.64 -4.76 -0.25
N ARG A 173 -35.70 -5.44 -0.73
CA ARG A 173 -36.70 -6.12 0.12
C ARG A 173 -36.62 -7.63 -0.05
N ARG A 174 -36.56 -8.37 1.05
CA ARG A 174 -36.67 -9.84 0.99
C ARG A 174 -38.10 -10.25 0.62
N THR A 175 -38.25 -11.18 -0.30
CA THR A 175 -39.55 -11.73 -0.70
C THR A 175 -39.89 -12.96 0.14
N ALA A 176 -41.17 -13.35 0.17
CA ALA A 176 -41.63 -14.54 0.90
C ALA A 176 -41.04 -15.86 0.35
N SER A 177 -40.53 -15.84 -0.89
CA SER A 177 -39.95 -17.00 -1.58
C SER A 177 -38.42 -17.04 -1.49
N ASP A 178 -37.82 -16.46 -0.44
CA ASP A 178 -36.36 -16.34 -0.25
C ASP A 178 -35.62 -15.60 -1.38
N GLY A 179 -36.33 -14.73 -2.11
CA GLY A 179 -35.76 -13.86 -3.14
C GLY A 179 -35.58 -12.43 -2.65
N TRP A 180 -35.11 -11.56 -3.55
CA TRP A 180 -35.00 -10.13 -3.31
C TRP A 180 -35.78 -9.35 -4.36
N ARG A 181 -36.46 -8.28 -3.92
CA ARG A 181 -36.99 -7.23 -4.78
C ARG A 181 -36.06 -6.03 -4.67
N ILE A 182 -35.58 -5.59 -5.82
CA ILE A 182 -34.76 -4.38 -5.98
C ILE A 182 -35.72 -3.26 -6.40
N VAL A 183 -35.65 -2.12 -5.71
CA VAL A 183 -36.42 -0.90 -6.05
C VAL A 183 -35.46 0.21 -6.44
#